data_AF-A0A7S4EJN5-F1
#
_entry.id   AF-A0A7S4EJN5-F1
#
_cell.length_a   1.000
_cell.length_b   1.000
_cell.length_c   1.000
_cell.angle_alpha   90.00
_cell.angle_beta   90.00
_cell.angle_gamma   90.00
#
_symmetry.space_group_name_H-M   'P 1'
#
loop_
_entity.id
_entity.type
_entity.pdbx_description
1 polymer ?
#
loop_
_entity_poly.entity_id
_entity_poly.type
_entity_poly.pdbx_seq_one_letter_code
_entity_poly.pdbx_strand_id
1 'polypeptide(L)'
;LLFGTFCEVIDLIPGMPEFLGKGDGSGGRKLQFSNRRYTLFAPTNAAFKNSDLELPDLKGNLTEDDTKLLKFIATYHIIGNNNVLTFDELTCDRRYTMFNGVQTQTRCSTKLKGRNSGVQEKYQIGTNSSAFSSSNTNPNLIFVLTQSDSKIVNKEIFASNGILH
;
A
#
# COMPACT_ATOMS: atom_id res chain seq x y z
N LEU A 1 12.56 4.05 10.90
CA LEU A 1 11.88 4.45 9.63
C LEU A 1 10.42 4.09 9.71
N LEU A 2 9.52 5.00 9.33
CA LEU A 2 8.06 4.83 9.43
C LEU A 2 7.51 3.64 8.62
N PHE A 3 8.15 3.34 7.48
CA PHE A 3 7.76 2.31 6.50
C PHE A 3 8.81 1.19 6.35
N GLY A 4 9.63 0.96 7.39
CA GLY A 4 10.76 0.01 7.34
C GLY A 4 10.35 -1.39 6.90
N THR A 5 9.32 -1.97 7.51
CA THR A 5 8.83 -3.32 7.18
C THR A 5 8.29 -3.39 5.74
N PHE A 6 7.60 -2.34 5.28
CA PHE A 6 7.15 -2.29 3.89
C PHE A 6 8.32 -2.24 2.91
N CYS A 7 9.38 -1.48 3.24
CA CYS A 7 10.58 -1.44 2.41
C CYS A 7 11.28 -2.81 2.34
N GLU A 8 11.36 -3.54 3.45
CA GLU A 8 11.89 -4.91 3.47
C GLU A 8 11.09 -5.83 2.54
N VAL A 9 9.75 -5.77 2.58
CA VAL A 9 8.88 -6.51 1.65
C VAL A 9 9.20 -6.18 0.20
N ILE A 10 9.32 -4.89 -0.15
CA ILE A 10 9.68 -4.45 -1.51
C ILE A 10 11.06 -4.96 -1.94
N ASP A 11 12.04 -4.97 -1.03
CA ASP A 11 13.42 -5.37 -1.33
C ASP A 11 13.58 -6.88 -1.54
N LEU A 12 12.65 -7.68 -1.02
CA LEU A 12 12.63 -9.14 -1.18
C LEU A 12 11.95 -9.61 -2.47
N ILE A 13 11.15 -8.76 -3.13
CA ILE A 13 10.41 -9.14 -4.34
C ILE A 13 11.28 -8.87 -5.58
N PRO A 14 11.59 -9.90 -6.39
CA PRO A 14 12.37 -9.71 -7.62
C PRO A 14 11.74 -8.67 -8.56
N GLY A 15 12.54 -7.69 -8.99
CA GLY A 15 12.12 -6.63 -9.91
C GLY A 15 11.39 -5.44 -9.26
N MET A 16 10.97 -5.53 -8.00
CA MET A 16 10.30 -4.42 -7.30
C MET A 16 11.23 -3.27 -6.90
N PRO A 17 12.48 -3.51 -6.45
CA PRO A 17 13.44 -2.43 -6.22
C PRO A 17 13.75 -1.64 -7.48
N GLU A 18 13.81 -2.29 -8.63
CA GLU A 18 13.99 -1.62 -9.92
C GLU A 18 12.73 -0.82 -10.31
N PHE A 19 11.55 -1.34 -9.96
CA PHE A 19 10.26 -0.73 -10.28
C PHE A 19 9.95 0.52 -9.42
N LEU A 20 10.19 0.46 -8.10
CA LEU A 20 9.89 1.54 -7.15
C LEU A 20 11.11 2.39 -6.76
N GLY A 21 12.32 1.99 -7.14
CA GLY A 21 13.58 2.58 -6.70
C GLY A 21 14.25 1.73 -5.62
N LYS A 22 15.58 1.63 -5.65
CA LYS A 22 16.33 0.76 -4.75
C LYS A 22 16.57 1.46 -3.41
N GLY A 23 16.37 0.76 -2.29
CA GLY A 23 16.75 1.25 -0.97
C GLY A 23 18.24 1.59 -0.92
N ASP A 24 18.58 2.74 -0.34
CA ASP A 24 19.98 3.16 -0.19
C ASP A 24 20.59 2.77 1.17
N GLY A 25 19.88 1.98 1.98
CA GLY A 25 20.30 1.53 3.30
C GLY A 25 20.25 2.62 4.39
N SER A 26 19.97 3.87 4.05
CA SER A 26 19.81 4.99 4.99
C SER A 26 18.35 5.37 5.25
N GLY A 27 17.42 4.59 4.67
CA GLY A 27 15.99 4.84 4.74
C GLY A 27 15.44 5.72 3.61
N GLY A 28 16.29 6.14 2.68
CA GLY A 28 15.89 6.66 1.39
C GLY A 28 15.85 5.55 0.33
N ARG A 29 15.08 5.75 -0.75
CA ARG A 29 15.24 4.97 -1.99
C ARG A 29 15.90 5.89 -3.03
N LYS A 30 17.06 5.49 -3.55
CA LYS A 30 17.69 6.15 -4.72
C LYS A 30 17.02 5.61 -5.98
N LEU A 31 16.45 6.53 -6.73
CA LEU A 31 15.45 6.23 -7.76
C LEU A 31 16.09 6.05 -9.14
N GLN A 32 15.54 5.12 -9.92
CA GLN A 32 15.78 5.07 -11.37
C GLN A 32 14.85 6.05 -12.09
N PHE A 33 15.35 6.65 -13.17
CA PHE A 33 14.55 7.35 -14.17
C PHE A 33 13.63 6.34 -14.86
N SER A 34 12.44 6.11 -14.31
CA SER A 34 11.34 5.52 -15.07
C SER A 34 10.35 6.61 -15.43
N ASN A 35 9.78 6.55 -16.63
CA ASN A 35 8.75 7.48 -17.10
C ASN A 35 7.41 7.24 -16.39
N ARG A 36 7.40 6.41 -15.35
CA ARG A 36 6.22 5.98 -14.62
C ARG A 36 6.07 6.76 -13.34
N ARG A 37 4.81 7.05 -13.01
CA ARG A 37 4.36 7.90 -11.93
C ARG A 37 3.40 7.10 -11.06
N TYR A 38 3.69 7.00 -9.78
CA TYR A 38 2.95 6.14 -8.87
C TYR A 38 2.25 6.93 -7.77
N THR A 39 1.10 6.42 -7.36
CA THR A 39 0.49 6.71 -6.07
C THR A 39 0.60 5.44 -5.24
N LEU A 40 1.36 5.50 -4.16
CA LEU A 40 1.65 4.39 -3.27
C LEU A 40 1.02 4.66 -1.90
N PHE A 41 0.24 3.72 -1.39
CA PHE A 41 -0.26 3.73 -0.02
C PHE A 41 0.66 2.86 0.82
N ALA A 42 1.63 3.43 1.52
CA ALA A 42 2.65 2.66 2.22
C ALA A 42 2.17 2.30 3.64
N PRO A 43 2.00 1.01 3.99
CA PRO A 43 1.65 0.63 5.35
C PRO A 43 2.77 1.01 6.32
N THR A 44 2.41 1.61 7.45
CA THR A 44 3.37 1.89 8.52
C THR A 44 3.81 0.59 9.19
N ASN A 45 4.95 0.62 9.90
CA ASN A 45 5.36 -0.53 10.72
C ASN A 45 4.30 -0.95 11.75
N ALA A 46 3.48 0.00 12.22
CA ALA A 46 2.38 -0.30 13.15
C ALA A 46 1.25 -1.07 12.47
N ALA A 47 0.98 -0.81 11.19
CA ALA A 47 -0.02 -1.56 10.42
C ALA A 47 0.38 -3.05 10.28
N PHE A 48 1.66 -3.35 10.07
CA PHE A 48 2.17 -4.74 10.05
C PHE A 48 2.11 -5.44 11.40
N LYS A 49 2.24 -4.71 12.51
CA LYS A 49 2.13 -5.29 13.86
C LYS A 49 0.69 -5.56 14.27
N ASN A 50 -0.23 -4.77 13.74
CA ASN A 50 -1.65 -4.81 14.10
C ASN A 50 -2.50 -5.58 13.08
N SER A 51 -1.90 -6.11 12.01
CA SER A 51 -2.61 -6.93 11.04
C SER A 51 -2.69 -8.37 11.54
N ASP A 52 -3.87 -8.99 11.42
CA ASP A 52 -4.06 -10.45 11.57
C ASP A 52 -3.43 -11.25 10.41
N LEU A 53 -2.59 -10.59 9.60
CA LEU A 53 -1.89 -11.19 8.49
C LEU A 53 -0.64 -11.93 8.98
N GLU A 54 -0.62 -13.24 8.77
CA GLU A 54 0.61 -14.03 8.85
C GLU A 54 1.46 -13.75 7.61
N LEU A 55 2.49 -12.92 7.78
CA LEU A 55 3.55 -12.77 6.79
C LEU A 55 4.58 -13.90 6.92
N PRO A 56 5.20 -14.32 5.80
CA PRO A 56 6.35 -15.21 5.86
C PRO A 56 7.50 -14.55 6.62
N ASP A 57 8.41 -15.36 7.14
CA ASP A 57 9.64 -14.86 7.75
C ASP A 57 10.48 -14.14 6.68
N LEU A 58 10.45 -12.81 6.72
CA LEU A 58 11.17 -11.93 5.78
C LEU A 58 12.69 -12.10 5.87
N LYS A 59 13.22 -12.73 6.92
CA LYS A 59 14.65 -13.04 7.09
C LYS A 59 15.00 -14.49 6.76
N GLY A 60 14.00 -15.32 6.51
CA GLY A 60 14.13 -16.73 6.17
C GLY A 60 14.22 -16.97 4.66
N ASN A 61 14.31 -18.25 4.29
CA ASN A 61 14.19 -18.65 2.90
C ASN A 61 12.72 -18.54 2.48
N LEU A 62 12.42 -17.57 1.61
CA LEU A 62 11.10 -17.43 1.03
C LEU A 62 10.85 -18.54 -0.01
N THR A 63 9.70 -19.18 0.09
CA THR A 63 9.19 -20.07 -0.95
C THR A 63 8.69 -19.26 -2.16
N GLU A 64 8.37 -19.96 -3.25
CA GLU A 64 7.74 -19.33 -4.41
C GLU A 64 6.38 -18.72 -4.04
N ASP A 65 5.61 -19.40 -3.19
CA ASP A 65 4.29 -18.94 -2.76
C ASP A 65 4.37 -17.75 -1.81
N ASP A 66 5.38 -17.71 -0.94
CA ASP A 66 5.71 -16.52 -0.13
C ASP A 66 6.01 -15.32 -1.03
N THR A 67 6.83 -15.53 -2.06
CA THR A 67 7.19 -14.47 -3.01
C THR A 67 5.95 -13.97 -3.77
N LYS A 68 5.04 -14.87 -4.19
CA LYS A 68 3.77 -14.50 -4.82
C LYS A 68 2.88 -13.69 -3.88
N LEU A 69 2.78 -14.10 -2.62
CA LEU A 69 2.02 -13.41 -1.59
C LEU A 69 2.58 -12.00 -1.34
N LEU A 70 3.88 -11.87 -1.10
CA LEU A 70 4.53 -10.58 -0.87
C LEU A 70 4.37 -9.66 -2.10
N LYS A 71 4.52 -10.19 -3.31
CA LYS A 71 4.29 -9.44 -4.55
C LYS A 71 2.84 -8.96 -4.65
N PHE A 72 1.88 -9.81 -4.35
CA PHE A 72 0.46 -9.43 -4.35
C PHE A 72 0.20 -8.30 -3.36
N ILE A 73 0.70 -8.42 -2.12
CA ILE A 73 0.54 -7.39 -1.08
C ILE A 73 1.18 -6.07 -1.54
N ALA A 74 2.43 -6.10 -1.99
CA ALA A 74 3.13 -4.89 -2.45
C ALA A 74 2.38 -4.18 -3.58
N THR A 75 1.89 -4.94 -4.56
CA THR A 75 1.16 -4.39 -5.72
C THR A 75 -0.28 -3.98 -5.41
N TYR A 76 -0.86 -4.49 -4.31
CA TYR A 76 -2.14 -4.02 -3.77
C TYR A 76 -2.07 -2.58 -3.26
N HIS A 77 -0.87 -2.10 -2.92
CA HIS A 77 -0.65 -0.76 -2.36
C HIS A 77 -0.32 0.30 -3.42
N ILE A 78 -0.27 -0.06 -4.71
CA ILE A 78 0.11 0.83 -5.81
C ILE A 78 -1.08 1.02 -6.74
N ILE A 79 -1.45 2.27 -7.08
CA ILE A 79 -2.46 2.52 -8.12
C ILE A 79 -1.89 2.17 -9.50
N GLY A 80 -2.64 1.41 -10.31
CA GLY A 80 -2.15 0.81 -11.56
C GLY A 80 -2.12 1.73 -12.80
N ASN A 81 -2.70 2.93 -12.74
CA ASN A 81 -2.97 3.76 -13.93
C ASN A 81 -1.89 4.83 -14.24
N ASN A 82 -0.69 4.70 -13.69
CA ASN A 82 0.42 5.63 -13.93
C ASN A 82 0.13 7.11 -13.54
N ASN A 83 -0.67 7.32 -12.49
CA ASN A 83 -1.04 8.65 -12.01
C ASN A 83 -0.46 8.94 -10.62
N VAL A 84 -0.11 10.21 -10.40
CA VAL A 84 0.14 10.78 -9.07
C VAL A 84 -1.15 11.43 -8.61
N LEU A 85 -1.70 10.99 -7.49
CA LEU A 85 -2.87 11.58 -6.87
C LEU A 85 -2.46 12.18 -5.53
N THR A 86 -2.63 13.49 -5.38
CA THR A 86 -2.49 14.17 -4.09
C THR A 86 -3.58 13.73 -3.11
N PHE A 87 -3.45 14.12 -1.84
CA PHE A 87 -4.46 13.75 -0.86
C PHE A 87 -5.83 14.30 -1.25
N ASP A 88 -5.88 15.51 -1.80
CA ASP A 88 -7.13 16.17 -2.20
C ASP A 88 -7.75 15.54 -3.46
N GLU A 89 -6.92 15.06 -4.40
CA GLU A 89 -7.37 14.37 -5.62
C GLU A 89 -7.98 12.99 -5.34
N LEU A 90 -7.69 12.38 -4.18
CA LEU A 90 -8.35 11.15 -3.73
C LEU A 90 -9.83 11.43 -3.41
N THR A 91 -10.69 11.28 -4.42
CA THR A 91 -12.13 11.55 -4.30
C THR A 91 -12.83 10.51 -3.42
N CYS A 92 -13.70 10.94 -2.50
CA CYS A 92 -14.50 10.04 -1.68
C CYS A 92 -15.39 9.13 -2.54
N ASP A 93 -15.54 7.88 -2.10
CA ASP A 93 -16.27 6.79 -2.76
C ASP A 93 -15.74 6.38 -4.15
N ARG A 94 -14.67 7.01 -4.63
CA ARG A 94 -14.01 6.63 -5.88
C ARG A 94 -13.26 5.32 -5.70
N ARG A 95 -13.44 4.42 -6.68
CA ARG A 95 -12.66 3.19 -6.80
C ARG A 95 -11.43 3.40 -7.66
N TYR A 96 -10.34 2.74 -7.28
CA TYR A 96 -9.08 2.70 -8.01
C TYR A 96 -8.69 1.27 -8.29
N THR A 97 -8.28 1.01 -9.52
CA THR A 97 -7.63 -0.25 -9.88
C THR A 97 -6.17 -0.19 -9.44
N MET A 98 -5.79 -1.13 -8.57
CA MET A 98 -4.44 -1.28 -8.07
C MET A 98 -3.58 -2.03 -9.09
N PHE A 99 -2.27 -2.06 -8.88
CA PHE A 99 -1.31 -2.61 -9.83
C PHE A 99 -1.48 -4.12 -10.04
N ASN A 100 -1.99 -4.84 -9.03
CA ASN A 100 -2.41 -6.25 -9.17
C ASN A 100 -3.77 -6.46 -9.84
N GLY A 101 -4.44 -5.39 -10.29
CA GLY A 101 -5.76 -5.45 -10.93
C GLY A 101 -6.95 -5.45 -9.97
N VAL A 102 -6.72 -5.54 -8.65
CA VAL A 102 -7.80 -5.48 -7.65
C VAL A 102 -8.27 -4.05 -7.45
N GLN A 103 -9.55 -3.87 -7.09
CA GLN A 103 -10.09 -2.56 -6.75
C GLN A 103 -9.97 -2.24 -5.25
N THR A 104 -9.60 -1.00 -4.97
CA THR A 104 -9.73 -0.36 -3.65
C THR A 104 -10.62 0.87 -3.78
N GLN A 105 -11.08 1.41 -2.67
CA GLN A 105 -11.95 2.58 -2.63
C GLN A 105 -11.45 3.59 -1.60
N THR A 106 -11.43 4.86 -1.97
CA THR A 106 -11.23 5.93 -0.98
C THR A 106 -12.53 6.15 -0.23
N ARG A 107 -12.55 5.96 1.08
CA ARG A 107 -13.65 6.36 1.96
C ARG A 107 -13.26 7.62 2.72
N CYS A 108 -14.26 8.38 3.13
CA CYS A 108 -14.07 9.61 3.86
C CYS A 108 -14.90 9.62 5.14
N SER A 109 -14.35 10.22 6.18
CA SER A 109 -15.07 10.59 7.40
C SER A 109 -14.74 12.04 7.72
N THR A 110 -15.68 12.75 8.32
CA THR A 110 -15.46 14.12 8.78
C THR A 110 -15.30 14.08 10.29
N LYS A 111 -14.09 14.35 10.78
CA LYS A 111 -13.86 14.51 12.20
C LYS A 111 -14.11 15.97 12.58
N LEU A 112 -15.17 16.24 13.32
CA LEU A 112 -15.44 17.58 13.83
C LEU A 112 -14.33 18.02 14.79
N LYS A 113 -13.65 19.14 14.50
CA LYS A 113 -12.82 19.85 15.48
C LYS A 113 -13.62 21.03 16.03
N GLY A 114 -14.13 20.88 17.25
CA GLY A 114 -14.89 21.95 17.92
C GLY A 114 -16.16 22.35 17.17
N ARG A 115 -16.55 23.63 17.25
CA ARG A 115 -17.87 24.10 16.78
C ARG A 115 -18.02 24.28 15.26
N ASN A 116 -16.98 24.43 14.43
CA ASN A 116 -17.18 24.84 13.01
C ASN A 116 -16.08 24.46 11.97
N SER A 117 -15.25 23.44 12.17
CA SER A 117 -14.40 22.94 11.07
C SER A 117 -14.13 21.45 11.18
N GLY A 118 -14.65 20.69 10.22
CA GLY A 118 -14.34 19.27 10.09
C GLY A 118 -12.99 19.06 9.43
N VAL A 119 -12.15 18.20 9.99
CA VAL A 119 -10.98 17.67 9.26
C VAL A 119 -11.45 16.44 8.51
N GLN A 120 -11.31 16.45 7.18
CA GLN A 120 -11.61 15.28 6.36
C GLN A 120 -10.52 14.22 6.58
N GLU A 121 -10.93 13.06 7.08
CA GLU A 121 -10.11 11.87 7.16
C GLU A 121 -10.41 11.00 5.94
N LYS A 122 -9.38 10.52 5.26
CA LYS A 122 -9.51 9.61 4.12
C LYS A 122 -8.91 8.26 4.46
N TYR A 123 -9.50 7.21 3.90
CA TYR A 123 -9.13 5.81 4.12
C TYR A 123 -9.05 5.12 2.77
N GLN A 124 -8.05 4.27 2.55
CA GLN A 124 -7.95 3.48 1.33
C GLN A 124 -8.28 2.01 1.62
N ILE A 125 -9.54 1.62 1.40
CA ILE A 125 -10.05 0.30 1.80
C ILE A 125 -10.15 -0.67 0.62
N GLY A 126 -10.06 -1.96 0.89
CA GLY A 126 -10.33 -2.99 -0.13
C GLY A 126 -11.82 -3.08 -0.47
N THR A 127 -12.16 -3.33 -1.74
CA THR A 127 -13.58 -3.49 -2.15
C THR A 127 -14.02 -4.94 -2.31
N ASN A 128 -13.10 -5.89 -2.25
CA ASN A 128 -13.41 -7.31 -2.40
C ASN A 128 -12.44 -8.17 -1.58
N SER A 129 -13.00 -8.87 -0.60
CA SER A 129 -12.34 -9.83 0.27
C SER A 129 -11.79 -11.05 -0.49
N SER A 130 -12.40 -11.37 -1.64
CA SER A 130 -12.12 -12.59 -2.40
C SER A 130 -10.99 -12.45 -3.42
N ALA A 131 -10.35 -11.28 -3.52
CA ALA A 131 -9.39 -10.98 -4.58
C ALA A 131 -8.08 -11.77 -4.50
N PHE A 132 -7.81 -12.44 -3.37
CA PHE A 132 -6.67 -13.36 -3.18
C PHE A 132 -7.09 -14.85 -3.16
N SER A 133 -8.38 -15.16 -3.30
CA SER A 133 -8.95 -16.50 -3.09
C SER A 133 -8.77 -17.48 -4.26
N SER A 134 -8.38 -17.04 -5.47
CA SER A 134 -8.42 -17.92 -6.64
C SER A 134 -7.12 -18.70 -6.93
N SER A 135 -6.06 -18.49 -6.14
CA SER A 135 -4.74 -19.11 -6.40
C SER A 135 -4.04 -19.67 -5.16
N ASN A 136 -4.57 -19.45 -3.96
CA ASN A 136 -3.92 -19.88 -2.73
C ASN A 136 -4.87 -20.77 -1.91
N THR A 137 -4.44 -21.98 -1.59
CA THR A 137 -5.20 -22.99 -0.85
C THR A 137 -5.36 -22.64 0.64
N ASN A 138 -4.95 -21.44 1.07
CA ASN A 138 -5.12 -20.97 2.42
C ASN A 138 -6.39 -20.11 2.53
N PRO A 139 -7.53 -20.67 3.01
CA PRO A 139 -8.80 -19.96 3.14
C PRO A 139 -8.79 -18.81 4.16
N ASN A 140 -7.70 -18.62 4.91
CA ASN A 140 -7.57 -17.53 5.89
C ASN A 140 -6.97 -16.24 5.29
N LEU A 141 -6.46 -16.25 4.05
CA LEU A 141 -5.91 -15.06 3.39
C LEU A 141 -7.01 -14.24 2.69
N ILE A 142 -8.02 -13.84 3.45
CA ILE A 142 -9.06 -12.90 3.01
C ILE A 142 -8.60 -11.49 3.38
N PHE A 143 -7.96 -10.80 2.44
CA PHE A 143 -7.50 -9.43 2.66
C PHE A 143 -8.63 -8.43 2.47
N VAL A 144 -9.28 -8.05 3.57
CA VAL A 144 -10.11 -6.84 3.61
C VAL A 144 -9.38 -5.81 4.45
N LEU A 145 -8.76 -4.85 3.78
CA LEU A 145 -8.35 -3.61 4.42
C LEU A 145 -9.62 -2.89 4.88
N THR A 146 -9.94 -2.99 6.18
CA THR A 146 -11.12 -2.36 6.78
C THR A 146 -10.88 -0.86 6.99
N GLN A 147 -11.95 -0.10 7.25
CA GLN A 147 -11.81 1.34 7.48
C GLN A 147 -11.02 1.68 8.75
N SER A 148 -11.01 0.84 9.79
CA SER A 148 -10.22 1.11 11.01
C SER A 148 -8.71 1.05 10.75
N ASP A 149 -8.29 0.21 9.81
CA ASP A 149 -6.87 -0.14 9.63
C ASP A 149 -6.22 0.63 8.47
N SER A 150 -7.04 1.34 7.69
CA SER A 150 -6.62 1.87 6.38
C SER A 150 -6.66 3.40 6.30
N LYS A 151 -6.61 4.07 7.45
CA LYS A 151 -6.57 5.54 7.49
C LYS A 151 -5.27 6.05 6.88
N ILE A 152 -5.38 7.01 5.97
CA ILE A 152 -4.24 7.75 5.43
C ILE A 152 -3.78 8.74 6.50
N VAL A 153 -2.66 8.43 7.15
CA VAL A 153 -2.13 9.18 8.30
C VAL A 153 -1.00 10.14 7.92
N ASN A 154 -0.12 9.70 7.01
CA ASN A 154 0.85 10.56 6.37
C ASN A 154 0.34 10.80 4.95
N LYS A 155 0.69 11.92 4.35
CA LYS A 155 0.21 12.29 3.04
C LYS A 155 1.26 13.06 2.31
N GLU A 156 1.28 12.89 0.99
CA GLU A 156 2.04 13.73 0.08
C GLU A 156 3.55 13.70 0.34
N ILE A 157 4.07 12.53 0.71
CA ILE A 157 5.51 12.30 0.77
C ILE A 157 6.00 12.13 -0.67
N PHE A 158 6.57 13.19 -1.22
CA PHE A 158 7.05 13.20 -2.60
C PHE A 158 8.27 12.28 -2.79
N ALA A 159 8.19 11.43 -3.81
CA ALA A 159 9.30 10.68 -4.36
C ALA A 159 9.51 11.10 -5.82
N SER A 160 10.70 10.87 -6.38
CA SER A 160 11.01 11.32 -7.75
C SER A 160 10.08 10.71 -8.82
N ASN A 161 9.57 9.49 -8.60
CA ASN A 161 8.67 8.78 -9.51
C ASN A 161 7.23 8.65 -8.97
N GLY A 162 6.84 9.45 -7.97
CA GLY A 162 5.49 9.33 -7.42
C GLY A 162 5.24 10.06 -6.10
N ILE A 163 4.18 9.65 -5.45
CA ILE A 163 3.76 10.16 -4.14
C ILE A 163 3.43 8.99 -3.22
N LEU A 164 3.85 9.11 -1.96
CA LEU A 164 3.50 8.19 -0.90
C LEU A 164 2.46 8.84 0.02
N HIS A 165 1.43 8.07 0.33
CA HIS A 165 0.46 8.29 1.39
C HIS A 165 0.65 7.24 2.47
#